data_AF-A0A5S5AX19-F1
#
_entry.id   AF-A0A5S5AX19-F1
#
_cell.length_a   1.000
_cell.length_b   1.000
_cell.length_c   1.000
_cell.angle_alpha   90.00
_cell.angle_beta   90.00
_cell.angle_gamma   90.00
#
_symmetry.space_group_name_H-M   'P 1'
#
loop_
_entity.id
_entity.type
_entity.pdbx_description
1 polymer ?
#
loop_
_entity_poly.entity_id
_entity_poly.type
_entity_poly.pdbx_seq_one_letter_code
_entity_poly.pdbx_strand_id
1 'polypeptide(L)'
;MSNGFVKITPFNGFDSTNPDNAKQNNYAWAMEEMGDYIYVGTGRNIVFSVIKAGTFPGLQVPKEFVPQNVDMNAEIWRYKKDGSEGWQRVYKAPPQLGIIGFRFMIRYTTPRGETALYAVGYTIQPKIVILKSLDGVQWTPLVTDIPGTSTRAMIEHNGKLYMGVLGDPVAGDTLLYVSEDPEKNGWTLVSTQGDPDRNPRGGIVTMVSFNGHIYVGTAPVGGFEVWRTEGLEPQKDGWKLVVDKGAGDGLNEVPLSMGVFKDHIYVGTAIAFAISSVDPSRKIVPPKPFDLIRINRHDEWKVIVGGEPVLPTNPVTGKRNKGKYVSGFGDISNGYCWQLIQFGNRFYLGTWDWSVLLPPFISSLATINKGVLPSVLPSFLNPANIINLVREYNLKPLLKLLKGSKRDFYENLGFDMYVSENGENWKAVTLDGLGNPYNYGLRNLLPSEDGKLYLGTANPFQGCEVWVKGTKHAEDDMESEIELDVEEDDDKEKDD
;
A
#
# COMPACT_ATOMS: atom_id res chain seq x y z
N MET A 1 -2.52 24.49 -4.53
CA MET A 1 -1.50 24.41 -5.62
C MET A 1 -0.78 23.08 -5.45
N SER A 2 -0.44 22.35 -6.53
CA SER A 2 -0.08 20.92 -6.50
C SER A 2 1.34 20.57 -5.97
N ASN A 3 1.97 21.43 -5.16
CA ASN A 3 3.29 21.20 -4.51
C ASN A 3 4.37 20.58 -5.43
N GLY A 4 4.39 21.03 -6.69
CA GLY A 4 5.34 20.61 -7.73
C GLY A 4 4.96 19.35 -8.52
N PHE A 5 3.83 18.69 -8.21
CA PHE A 5 3.31 17.58 -9.01
C PHE A 5 2.50 18.06 -10.22
N VAL A 6 2.77 17.47 -11.38
CA VAL A 6 2.05 17.70 -12.63
C VAL A 6 1.39 16.41 -13.07
N LYS A 7 0.07 16.47 -13.35
CA LYS A 7 -0.68 15.32 -13.85
C LYS A 7 -0.27 15.02 -15.28
N ILE A 8 0.17 13.79 -15.56
CA ILE A 8 0.57 13.34 -16.89
C ILE A 8 -0.44 12.37 -17.52
N THR A 9 -1.52 12.07 -16.82
CA THR A 9 -2.63 11.25 -17.31
C THR A 9 -3.81 12.15 -17.69
N PRO A 10 -3.94 12.60 -18.95
CA PRO A 10 -5.01 13.51 -19.35
C PRO A 10 -6.41 12.88 -19.25
N PHE A 11 -6.50 11.55 -19.28
CA PHE A 11 -7.73 10.78 -19.11
C PHE A 11 -7.52 9.78 -17.98
N ASN A 12 -8.26 9.93 -16.88
CA ASN A 12 -8.21 9.02 -15.75
C ASN A 12 -8.41 7.57 -16.22
N GLY A 13 -7.46 6.69 -15.86
CA GLY A 13 -7.42 5.32 -16.33
C GLY A 13 -6.95 5.12 -17.78
N PHE A 14 -6.26 6.12 -18.35
CA PHE A 14 -5.47 6.12 -19.58
C PHE A 14 -6.23 6.07 -20.91
N ASP A 15 -7.33 5.30 -21.02
CA ASP A 15 -7.98 5.02 -22.30
C ASP A 15 -8.85 6.20 -22.80
N SER A 16 -8.24 7.09 -23.58
CA SER A 16 -8.91 8.24 -24.19
C SER A 16 -10.00 7.88 -25.21
N THR A 17 -9.98 6.65 -25.74
CA THR A 17 -10.90 6.21 -26.80
C THR A 17 -12.15 5.51 -26.24
N ASN A 18 -12.05 4.99 -25.01
CA ASN A 18 -13.13 4.29 -24.34
C ASN A 18 -13.19 4.69 -22.86
N PRO A 19 -13.98 5.74 -22.51
CA PRO A 19 -14.12 6.21 -21.13
C PRO A 19 -14.64 5.16 -20.14
N ASP A 20 -15.49 4.22 -20.60
CA ASP A 20 -15.96 3.12 -19.76
C ASP A 20 -14.82 2.13 -19.45
N ASN A 21 -13.94 1.85 -20.40
CA ASN A 21 -12.73 1.06 -20.12
C ASN A 21 -11.75 1.81 -19.22
N ALA A 22 -11.57 3.12 -19.43
CA ALA A 22 -10.65 3.96 -18.67
C ALA A 22 -11.02 3.96 -17.18
N LYS A 23 -12.29 4.24 -16.86
CA LYS A 23 -12.79 4.24 -15.47
C LYS A 23 -12.47 2.94 -14.73
N GLN A 24 -12.50 1.81 -15.41
CA GLN A 24 -12.27 0.49 -14.83
C GLN A 24 -10.81 0.25 -14.43
N ASN A 25 -9.83 0.98 -14.98
CA ASN A 25 -8.45 1.03 -14.48
C ASN A 25 -8.39 1.82 -13.17
N ASN A 26 -8.96 1.27 -12.10
CA ASN A 26 -9.12 1.96 -10.83
C ASN A 26 -7.78 2.23 -10.11
N TYR A 27 -6.75 1.41 -10.31
CA TYR A 27 -5.49 1.47 -9.54
C TYR A 27 -4.28 1.50 -10.47
N ALA A 28 -3.36 2.44 -10.25
CA ALA A 28 -1.98 2.36 -10.73
C ALA A 28 -1.20 1.43 -9.79
N TRP A 29 -1.37 0.13 -10.02
CA TRP A 29 -1.12 -0.90 -9.03
C TRP A 29 0.37 -1.20 -8.89
N ALA A 30 1.06 -1.31 -10.01
CA ALA A 30 2.50 -1.45 -10.09
C ALA A 30 3.08 -0.37 -11.00
N MET A 31 4.30 0.09 -10.69
CA MET A 31 5.06 1.01 -11.52
C MET A 31 6.52 0.59 -11.55
N GLU A 32 7.15 0.73 -12.71
CA GLU A 32 8.58 0.46 -12.92
C GLU A 32 9.06 1.22 -14.16
N GLU A 33 10.37 1.38 -14.35
CA GLU A 33 10.95 1.95 -15.56
C GLU A 33 11.87 0.98 -16.33
N MET A 34 11.96 1.20 -17.64
CA MET A 34 12.96 0.56 -18.50
C MET A 34 13.28 1.46 -19.69
N GLY A 35 14.55 1.82 -19.84
CA GLY A 35 15.00 2.76 -20.87
C GLY A 35 14.32 4.13 -20.71
N ASP A 36 13.74 4.62 -21.80
CA ASP A 36 13.09 5.94 -21.85
C ASP A 36 11.64 5.95 -21.36
N TYR A 37 11.14 4.84 -20.83
CA TYR A 37 9.72 4.68 -20.49
C TYR A 37 9.52 4.30 -19.02
N ILE A 38 8.44 4.82 -18.44
CA ILE A 38 7.81 4.23 -17.26
C ILE A 38 6.65 3.34 -17.69
N TYR A 39 6.33 2.35 -16.85
CA TYR A 39 5.28 1.37 -17.05
C TYR A 39 4.34 1.39 -15.85
N VAL A 40 3.05 1.22 -16.11
CA VAL A 40 2.00 1.14 -15.09
C VAL A 40 1.17 -0.12 -15.33
N GLY A 41 1.20 -1.02 -14.36
CA GLY A 41 0.29 -2.15 -14.29
C GLY A 41 -1.02 -1.75 -13.61
N THR A 42 -2.17 -1.95 -14.24
CA THR A 42 -3.46 -1.49 -13.71
C THR A 42 -4.12 -2.52 -12.79
N GLY A 43 -5.00 -2.06 -11.91
CA GLY A 43 -5.99 -2.88 -11.19
C GLY A 43 -7.41 -2.57 -11.62
N ARG A 44 -8.14 -3.62 -12.01
CA ARG A 44 -9.48 -3.50 -12.60
C ARG A 44 -10.56 -3.62 -11.54
N ASN A 45 -11.45 -2.62 -11.48
CA ASN A 45 -12.73 -2.72 -10.73
C ASN A 45 -12.57 -3.22 -9.28
N ILE A 46 -11.59 -2.71 -8.53
CA ILE A 46 -11.17 -3.30 -7.24
C ILE A 46 -12.28 -3.20 -6.19
N VAL A 47 -12.85 -2.01 -5.99
CA VAL A 47 -13.94 -1.82 -5.01
C VAL A 47 -15.18 -2.61 -5.41
N PHE A 48 -15.53 -2.60 -6.71
CA PHE A 48 -16.58 -3.45 -7.27
C PHE A 48 -16.37 -4.93 -6.94
N SER A 49 -15.15 -5.44 -7.14
CA SER A 49 -14.81 -6.86 -6.94
C SER A 49 -14.87 -7.26 -5.48
N VAL A 50 -14.39 -6.40 -4.57
CA VAL A 50 -14.41 -6.63 -3.12
C VAL A 50 -15.84 -6.71 -2.60
N ILE A 51 -16.71 -5.78 -3.00
CA ILE A 51 -18.12 -5.79 -2.59
C ILE A 51 -18.81 -7.02 -3.18
N LYS A 52 -18.59 -7.32 -4.47
CA LYS A 52 -19.17 -8.48 -5.15
C LYS A 52 -18.72 -9.82 -4.56
N ALA A 53 -17.51 -9.89 -4.01
CA ALA A 53 -17.00 -11.05 -3.28
C ALA A 53 -17.67 -11.25 -1.91
N GLY A 54 -18.49 -10.30 -1.45
CA GLY A 54 -19.21 -10.40 -0.19
C GLY A 54 -18.38 -10.01 1.04
N THR A 55 -17.26 -9.30 0.86
CA THR A 55 -16.42 -8.80 1.97
C THR A 55 -17.22 -7.94 2.95
N PHE A 56 -18.26 -7.24 2.47
CA PHE A 56 -19.20 -6.49 3.29
C PHE A 56 -20.59 -7.15 3.22
N PRO A 57 -20.94 -8.01 4.20
CA PRO A 57 -22.20 -8.73 4.18
C PRO A 57 -23.42 -7.80 4.04
N GLY A 58 -24.27 -8.09 3.06
CA GLY A 58 -25.49 -7.33 2.79
C GLY A 58 -25.30 -6.07 1.96
N LEU A 59 -24.07 -5.59 1.76
CA LEU A 59 -23.80 -4.44 0.90
C LEU A 59 -23.97 -4.82 -0.58
N GLN A 60 -24.92 -4.20 -1.27
CA GLN A 60 -25.01 -4.30 -2.74
C GLN A 60 -24.01 -3.34 -3.37
N VAL A 61 -23.43 -3.71 -4.52
CA VAL A 61 -22.45 -2.84 -5.19
C VAL A 61 -23.12 -1.51 -5.56
N PRO A 62 -22.68 -0.37 -5.00
CA PRO A 62 -23.19 0.95 -5.37
C PRO A 62 -23.04 1.22 -6.87
N LYS A 63 -24.03 1.88 -7.47
CA LYS A 63 -24.07 2.19 -8.92
C LYS A 63 -22.84 2.94 -9.39
N GLU A 64 -22.23 3.74 -8.53
CA GLU A 64 -21.03 4.54 -8.78
C GLU A 64 -19.83 3.66 -9.15
N PHE A 65 -19.78 2.43 -8.64
CA PHE A 65 -18.69 1.48 -8.88
C PHE A 65 -18.99 0.46 -9.97
N VAL A 66 -20.21 0.44 -10.53
CA VAL A 66 -20.60 -0.52 -11.57
C VAL A 66 -20.22 0.05 -12.95
N PRO A 67 -19.32 -0.60 -13.71
CA PRO A 67 -19.03 -0.22 -15.10
C PRO A 67 -20.22 -0.49 -16.02
N GLN A 68 -20.29 0.19 -17.16
CA GLN A 68 -21.32 -0.11 -18.17
C GLN A 68 -21.09 -1.48 -18.79
N ASN A 69 -19.84 -1.77 -19.19
CA ASN A 69 -19.42 -3.08 -19.71
C ASN A 69 -18.27 -3.60 -18.86
N VAL A 70 -18.58 -4.52 -17.93
CA VAL A 70 -17.59 -5.08 -17.01
C VAL A 70 -16.49 -5.81 -17.78
N ASP A 71 -15.28 -5.28 -17.71
CA ASP A 71 -14.07 -5.86 -18.25
C ASP A 71 -13.01 -5.95 -17.15
N MET A 72 -12.78 -7.17 -16.69
CA MET A 72 -11.83 -7.48 -15.62
C MET A 72 -10.41 -7.68 -16.13
N ASN A 73 -10.14 -7.61 -17.43
CA ASN A 73 -8.82 -7.91 -17.96
C ASN A 73 -7.84 -6.76 -17.70
N ALA A 74 -6.79 -7.04 -16.93
CA ALA A 74 -5.76 -6.07 -16.57
C ALA A 74 -4.99 -5.52 -17.78
N GLU A 75 -4.43 -4.32 -17.62
CA GLU A 75 -3.68 -3.65 -18.69
C GLU A 75 -2.29 -3.22 -18.17
N ILE A 76 -1.33 -3.16 -19.09
CA ILE A 76 -0.05 -2.47 -18.86
C ILE A 76 0.03 -1.31 -19.84
N TRP A 77 0.30 -0.14 -19.29
CA TRP A 77 0.46 1.11 -20.04
C TRP A 77 1.88 1.62 -19.88
N ARG A 78 2.42 2.28 -20.89
CA ARG A 78 3.71 2.97 -20.81
C ARG A 78 3.60 4.44 -21.19
N TYR A 79 4.53 5.23 -20.65
CA TYR A 79 4.68 6.65 -20.94
C TYR A 79 6.15 6.96 -21.13
N LYS A 80 6.48 7.69 -22.20
CA LYS A 80 7.85 8.11 -22.45
C LYS A 80 8.21 9.27 -21.54
N LYS A 81 9.33 9.17 -20.84
CA LYS A 81 9.71 10.07 -19.74
C LYS A 81 9.87 11.54 -20.16
N ASP A 82 10.14 11.79 -21.44
CA ASP A 82 10.24 13.13 -22.05
C ASP A 82 8.88 13.74 -22.45
N GLY A 83 7.80 12.96 -22.39
CA GLY A 83 6.45 13.38 -22.77
C GLY A 83 6.23 13.57 -24.27
N SER A 84 7.19 13.18 -25.12
CA SER A 84 7.06 13.24 -26.58
C SER A 84 6.04 12.25 -27.13
N GLU A 85 5.71 11.22 -26.36
CA GLU A 85 4.69 10.22 -26.66
C GLU A 85 3.65 10.20 -25.55
N GLY A 86 2.37 10.22 -25.93
CA GLY A 86 1.26 9.99 -25.00
C GLY A 86 1.27 8.56 -24.44
N TRP A 87 0.35 8.29 -23.50
CA TRP A 87 0.19 6.95 -22.93
C TRP A 87 -0.17 5.90 -23.99
N GLN A 88 0.53 4.76 -23.96
CA GLN A 88 0.33 3.64 -24.88
C GLN A 88 0.00 2.38 -24.09
N ARG A 89 -1.10 1.70 -24.44
CA ARG A 89 -1.38 0.36 -23.90
C ARG A 89 -0.50 -0.64 -24.62
N VAL A 90 0.41 -1.26 -23.87
CA VAL A 90 1.36 -2.26 -24.39
C VAL A 90 0.94 -3.69 -24.11
N TYR A 91 0.02 -3.88 -23.15
CA TYR A 91 -0.54 -5.19 -22.88
C TYR A 91 -1.97 -5.10 -22.38
N LYS A 92 -2.80 -6.06 -22.79
CA LYS A 92 -4.11 -6.35 -22.19
C LYS A 92 -4.18 -7.85 -21.95
N ALA A 93 -4.49 -8.23 -20.71
CA ALA A 93 -4.52 -9.62 -20.33
C ALA A 93 -5.59 -10.39 -21.11
N PRO A 94 -5.26 -11.56 -21.69
CA PRO A 94 -6.27 -12.44 -22.24
C PRO A 94 -7.12 -13.04 -21.10
N PRO A 95 -8.45 -13.15 -21.26
CA PRO A 95 -9.36 -13.63 -20.19
C PRO A 95 -8.96 -14.97 -19.58
N GLN A 96 -8.32 -15.85 -20.36
CA GLN A 96 -7.92 -17.19 -19.94
C GLN A 96 -6.88 -17.18 -18.82
N LEU A 97 -6.04 -16.13 -18.76
CA LEU A 97 -5.07 -15.96 -17.67
C LEU A 97 -5.72 -15.45 -16.38
N GLY A 98 -6.96 -14.95 -16.44
CA GLY A 98 -7.70 -14.49 -15.27
C GLY A 98 -7.01 -13.35 -14.49
N ILE A 99 -6.13 -12.57 -15.13
CA ILE A 99 -5.40 -11.48 -14.50
C ILE A 99 -6.32 -10.25 -14.40
N ILE A 100 -6.68 -9.88 -13.17
CA ILE A 100 -7.53 -8.72 -12.88
C ILE A 100 -6.77 -7.48 -12.43
N GLY A 101 -5.46 -7.63 -12.24
CA GLY A 101 -4.55 -6.52 -12.18
C GLY A 101 -3.09 -6.96 -12.12
N PHE A 102 -2.15 -6.05 -12.27
CA PHE A 102 -0.73 -6.33 -12.06
C PHE A 102 -0.32 -5.77 -10.70
N ARG A 103 -0.25 -6.61 -9.66
CA ARG A 103 -0.04 -6.12 -8.28
C ARG A 103 1.41 -5.71 -8.00
N PHE A 104 2.37 -6.24 -8.77
CA PHE A 104 3.79 -5.89 -8.65
C PHE A 104 4.46 -5.88 -10.03
N MET A 105 5.48 -5.04 -10.18
CA MET A 105 6.36 -4.99 -11.35
C MET A 105 7.77 -4.67 -10.86
N ILE A 106 8.78 -5.32 -11.43
CA ILE A 106 10.19 -5.09 -11.10
C ILE A 106 11.07 -5.26 -12.33
N ARG A 107 12.07 -4.40 -12.47
CA ARG A 107 13.18 -4.58 -13.41
C ARG A 107 14.26 -5.43 -12.73
N TYR A 108 14.69 -6.51 -13.37
CA TYR A 108 15.70 -7.42 -12.83
C TYR A 108 16.70 -7.84 -13.91
N THR A 109 17.98 -7.90 -13.53
CA THR A 109 19.06 -8.37 -14.40
C THR A 109 19.56 -9.72 -13.92
N THR A 110 19.43 -10.73 -14.76
CA THR A 110 19.87 -12.10 -14.43
C THR A 110 21.41 -12.17 -14.31
N PRO A 111 21.98 -13.20 -13.66
CA PRO A 111 23.43 -13.41 -13.61
C PRO A 111 24.11 -13.53 -14.98
N ARG A 112 23.34 -13.74 -16.06
CA ARG A 112 23.83 -13.76 -17.44
C ARG A 112 23.83 -12.39 -18.12
N GLY A 113 23.43 -11.33 -17.42
CA GLY A 113 23.37 -9.96 -17.92
C GLY A 113 22.12 -9.62 -18.73
N GLU A 114 21.08 -10.45 -18.70
CA GLU A 114 19.80 -10.14 -19.35
C GLU A 114 18.92 -9.32 -18.40
N THR A 115 18.59 -8.09 -18.78
CA THR A 115 17.66 -7.22 -18.05
C THR A 115 16.25 -7.34 -18.66
N ALA A 116 15.25 -7.55 -17.80
CA ALA A 116 13.86 -7.63 -18.20
C ALA A 116 12.93 -6.97 -17.17
N LEU A 117 11.73 -6.61 -17.60
CA LEU A 117 10.61 -6.32 -16.72
C LEU A 117 9.86 -7.60 -16.39
N TYR A 118 9.53 -7.78 -15.12
CA TYR A 118 8.67 -8.85 -14.63
C TYR A 118 7.43 -8.25 -13.99
N ALA A 119 6.24 -8.56 -14.51
CA ALA A 119 4.96 -8.09 -13.99
C ALA A 119 4.14 -9.27 -13.45
N VAL A 120 3.71 -9.20 -12.19
CA VAL A 120 2.99 -10.29 -11.52
C VAL A 120 1.50 -9.96 -11.40
N GLY A 121 0.68 -10.87 -11.90
CA GLY A 121 -0.78 -10.75 -11.88
C GLY A 121 -1.39 -10.97 -10.50
N TYR A 122 -2.43 -10.21 -10.18
CA TYR A 122 -3.49 -10.64 -9.27
C TYR A 122 -4.53 -11.41 -10.07
N THR A 123 -4.71 -12.68 -9.75
CA THR A 123 -5.51 -13.61 -10.54
C THR A 123 -6.75 -14.07 -9.80
N ILE A 124 -7.85 -14.28 -10.54
CA ILE A 124 -9.06 -14.92 -9.99
C ILE A 124 -8.89 -16.44 -9.77
N GLN A 125 -7.90 -17.03 -10.45
CA GLN A 125 -7.53 -18.44 -10.30
C GLN A 125 -6.37 -18.53 -9.28
N PRO A 126 -6.27 -19.63 -8.50
CA PRO A 126 -5.23 -19.82 -7.50
C PRO A 126 -3.87 -20.22 -8.10
N LYS A 127 -3.46 -19.53 -9.17
CA LYS A 127 -2.17 -19.69 -9.85
C LYS A 127 -1.52 -18.33 -10.10
N ILE A 128 -0.26 -18.18 -9.67
CA ILE A 128 0.53 -16.99 -9.96
C ILE A 128 0.88 -16.95 -11.45
N VAL A 129 0.58 -15.82 -12.10
CA VAL A 129 0.98 -15.55 -13.48
C VAL A 129 1.99 -14.41 -13.49
N ILE A 130 3.17 -14.68 -14.08
CA ILE A 130 4.27 -13.72 -14.22
C ILE A 130 4.48 -13.46 -15.70
N LEU A 131 4.48 -12.20 -16.12
CA LEU A 131 4.85 -11.80 -17.48
C LEU A 131 6.28 -11.30 -17.49
N LYS A 132 7.05 -11.68 -18.51
CA LYS A 132 8.38 -11.15 -18.81
C LYS A 132 8.31 -10.29 -20.06
N SER A 133 9.06 -9.19 -20.08
CA SER A 133 9.30 -8.39 -21.28
C SER A 133 10.74 -7.87 -21.33
N LEU A 134 11.38 -8.02 -22.49
CA LEU A 134 12.74 -7.53 -22.74
C LEU A 134 12.76 -6.12 -23.36
N ASP A 135 11.66 -5.72 -23.98
CA ASP A 135 11.52 -4.46 -24.73
C ASP A 135 10.38 -3.57 -24.19
N GLY A 136 9.62 -4.07 -23.21
CA GLY A 136 8.47 -3.44 -22.59
C GLY A 136 7.22 -3.39 -23.48
N VAL A 137 7.25 -3.97 -24.69
CA VAL A 137 6.10 -4.01 -25.61
C VAL A 137 5.62 -5.42 -25.88
N GLN A 138 6.53 -6.39 -25.97
CA GLN A 138 6.21 -7.81 -26.07
C GLN A 138 6.25 -8.43 -24.69
N TRP A 139 5.10 -8.89 -24.21
CA TRP A 139 4.93 -9.50 -22.89
C TRP A 139 4.55 -10.96 -23.04
N THR A 140 5.36 -11.85 -22.46
CA THR A 140 5.14 -13.30 -22.53
C THR A 140 4.92 -13.85 -21.12
N PRO A 141 3.86 -14.66 -20.89
CA PRO A 141 3.71 -15.36 -19.62
C PRO A 141 4.78 -16.42 -19.46
N LEU A 142 5.42 -16.43 -18.29
CA LEU A 142 6.34 -17.49 -17.89
C LEU A 142 5.56 -18.73 -17.46
N VAL A 143 6.17 -19.90 -17.67
CA VAL A 143 5.64 -21.16 -17.15
C VAL A 143 5.94 -21.22 -15.66
N THR A 144 4.89 -21.20 -14.84
CA THR A 144 4.98 -21.30 -13.37
C THR A 144 3.98 -22.34 -12.87
N ASP A 145 4.30 -23.01 -11.77
CA ASP A 145 3.37 -23.91 -11.04
C ASP A 145 3.19 -23.46 -9.59
N ILE A 146 3.38 -22.16 -9.35
CA ILE A 146 3.32 -21.54 -8.03
C ILE A 146 1.84 -21.37 -7.61
N PRO A 147 1.39 -22.01 -6.52
CA PRO A 147 0.05 -21.80 -5.98
C PRO A 147 -0.04 -20.41 -5.33
N GLY A 148 -1.14 -19.71 -5.57
CA GLY A 148 -1.38 -18.37 -5.03
C GLY A 148 -2.15 -17.50 -6.00
N THR A 149 -2.64 -16.35 -5.55
CA THR A 149 -3.41 -15.43 -6.37
C THR A 149 -2.71 -14.10 -6.59
N SER A 150 -1.78 -13.70 -5.70
CA SER A 150 -1.14 -12.39 -5.74
C SER A 150 0.30 -12.41 -5.22
N THR A 151 1.06 -11.41 -5.65
CA THR A 151 2.35 -11.04 -5.07
C THR A 151 2.32 -9.56 -4.74
N ARG A 152 2.74 -9.22 -3.51
CA ARG A 152 2.83 -7.83 -3.04
C ARG A 152 4.25 -7.35 -2.80
N ALA A 153 5.20 -8.26 -2.79
CA ALA A 153 6.57 -7.98 -2.45
C ALA A 153 7.52 -8.80 -3.33
N MET A 154 8.39 -8.11 -4.06
CA MET A 154 9.55 -8.70 -4.71
C MET A 154 10.75 -7.81 -4.44
N ILE A 155 11.92 -8.43 -4.27
CA ILE A 155 13.19 -7.72 -4.13
C ILE A 155 14.29 -8.47 -4.85
N GLU A 156 15.30 -7.74 -5.29
CA GLU A 156 16.62 -8.32 -5.54
C GLU A 156 17.43 -8.32 -4.24
N HIS A 157 18.08 -9.44 -3.93
CA HIS A 157 19.02 -9.56 -2.84
C HIS A 157 20.15 -10.51 -3.24
N ASN A 158 21.40 -10.06 -3.14
CA ASN A 158 22.60 -10.83 -3.52
C ASN A 158 22.52 -11.48 -4.92
N GLY A 159 22.01 -10.73 -5.90
CA GLY A 159 21.89 -11.20 -7.29
C GLY A 159 20.82 -12.27 -7.52
N LYS A 160 19.90 -12.46 -6.57
CA LYS A 160 18.74 -13.35 -6.69
C LYS A 160 17.45 -12.55 -6.52
N LEU A 161 16.42 -12.95 -7.25
CA LEU A 161 15.09 -12.38 -7.15
C LEU A 161 14.26 -13.18 -6.14
N TYR A 162 13.73 -12.49 -5.14
CA TYR A 162 12.84 -13.07 -4.12
C TYR A 162 11.42 -12.55 -4.30
N MET A 163 10.43 -13.42 -4.04
CA MET A 163 9.02 -13.12 -4.23
C MET A 163 8.17 -13.69 -3.09
N GLY A 164 7.40 -12.82 -2.42
CA GLY A 164 6.34 -13.22 -1.50
C GLY A 164 5.05 -13.54 -2.25
N VAL A 165 4.44 -14.68 -1.96
CA VAL A 165 3.19 -15.14 -2.59
C VAL A 165 2.07 -15.20 -1.57
N LEU A 166 0.88 -14.75 -1.98
CA LEU A 166 -0.32 -14.74 -1.16
C LEU A 166 -1.44 -15.52 -1.85
N GLY A 167 -2.14 -16.35 -1.07
CA GLY A 167 -3.38 -17.02 -1.50
C GLY A 167 -4.62 -16.14 -1.30
N ASP A 168 -4.61 -15.30 -0.28
CA ASP A 168 -5.66 -14.35 0.10
C ASP A 168 -5.11 -12.90 0.01
N PRO A 169 -5.91 -11.85 -0.25
CA PRO A 169 -5.45 -10.47 -0.40
C PRO A 169 -4.42 -9.94 0.62
N VAL A 170 -4.44 -10.40 1.87
CA VAL A 170 -3.50 -9.96 2.93
C VAL A 170 -3.09 -11.03 3.94
N ALA A 171 -3.70 -12.22 3.93
CA ALA A 171 -3.40 -13.31 4.87
C ALA A 171 -2.92 -14.57 4.12
N GLY A 172 -2.46 -15.58 4.87
CA GLY A 172 -2.14 -16.89 4.32
C GLY A 172 -0.87 -17.50 4.88
N ASP A 173 -0.40 -18.54 4.21
CA ASP A 173 0.85 -19.23 4.55
C ASP A 173 2.07 -18.38 4.16
N THR A 174 3.19 -18.66 4.82
CA THR A 174 4.46 -18.00 4.56
C THR A 174 5.13 -18.60 3.32
N LEU A 175 4.80 -18.05 2.15
CA LEU A 175 5.31 -18.49 0.86
C LEU A 175 6.34 -17.51 0.29
N LEU A 176 7.63 -17.83 0.47
CA LEU A 176 8.75 -17.07 -0.10
C LEU A 176 9.42 -17.89 -1.20
N TYR A 177 9.48 -17.37 -2.42
CA TYR A 177 10.15 -18.01 -3.54
C TYR A 177 11.43 -17.26 -3.91
N VAL A 178 12.41 -17.97 -4.44
CA VAL A 178 13.67 -17.43 -4.96
C VAL A 178 13.95 -17.92 -6.37
N SER A 179 14.55 -17.07 -7.20
CA SER A 179 15.04 -17.41 -8.52
C SER A 179 16.28 -16.59 -8.90
N GLU A 180 17.25 -17.23 -9.56
CA GLU A 180 18.36 -16.53 -10.23
C GLU A 180 17.96 -16.09 -11.64
N ASP A 181 17.11 -16.86 -12.31
CA ASP A 181 16.54 -16.57 -13.62
C ASP A 181 15.12 -17.15 -13.68
N PRO A 182 14.08 -16.30 -13.59
CA PRO A 182 12.69 -16.77 -13.56
C PRO A 182 12.24 -17.58 -14.78
N GLU A 183 12.87 -17.38 -15.94
CA GLU A 183 12.51 -18.10 -17.17
C GLU A 183 13.24 -19.44 -17.28
N LYS A 184 14.55 -19.48 -16.99
CA LYS A 184 15.36 -20.70 -17.19
C LYS A 184 15.43 -21.59 -15.96
N ASN A 185 15.49 -21.00 -14.77
CA ASN A 185 15.66 -21.74 -13.52
C ASN A 185 14.31 -21.96 -12.82
N GLY A 186 13.26 -21.24 -13.21
CA GLY A 186 11.98 -21.24 -12.52
C GLY A 186 12.11 -20.67 -11.11
N TRP A 187 11.23 -21.08 -10.21
CA TRP A 187 11.18 -20.58 -8.83
C TRP A 187 11.28 -21.72 -7.83
N THR A 188 12.07 -21.53 -6.78
CA THR A 188 12.21 -22.48 -5.68
C THR A 188 11.58 -21.92 -4.42
N LEU A 189 10.73 -22.69 -3.75
CA LEU A 189 10.16 -22.32 -2.45
C LEU A 189 11.26 -22.38 -1.38
N VAL A 190 11.46 -21.29 -0.66
CA VAL A 190 12.31 -21.22 0.53
C VAL A 190 11.62 -21.96 1.68
N SER A 191 12.33 -22.88 2.31
CA SER A 191 11.79 -23.64 3.45
C SER A 191 11.67 -22.76 4.69
N THR A 192 10.43 -22.59 5.17
CA THR A 192 10.07 -21.96 6.44
C THR A 192 9.43 -22.94 7.42
N GLN A 193 9.41 -24.24 7.06
CA GLN A 193 8.81 -25.32 7.86
C GLN A 193 9.83 -25.88 8.85
N GLY A 194 9.91 -25.25 10.02
CA GLY A 194 10.86 -25.57 11.08
C GLY A 194 10.38 -25.14 12.47
N ASP A 195 11.31 -24.69 13.30
CA ASP A 195 11.01 -24.12 14.61
C ASP A 195 10.15 -22.84 14.42
N PRO A 196 8.93 -22.77 15.00
CA PRO A 196 8.04 -21.63 14.83
C PRO A 196 8.61 -20.32 15.40
N ASP A 197 9.59 -20.37 16.30
CA ASP A 197 10.25 -19.19 16.86
C ASP A 197 11.45 -18.73 16.02
N ARG A 198 11.85 -19.51 15.01
CA ARG A 198 13.00 -19.24 14.14
C ARG A 198 12.64 -19.14 12.66
N ASN A 199 11.35 -19.03 12.32
CA ASN A 199 10.88 -18.86 10.96
C ASN A 199 9.69 -17.89 10.90
N PRO A 200 9.57 -17.12 9.80
CA PRO A 200 8.40 -16.27 9.57
C PRO A 200 7.12 -17.09 9.48
N ARG A 201 6.03 -16.47 9.95
CA ARG A 201 4.67 -17.01 9.96
C ARG A 201 3.67 -15.99 9.43
N GLY A 202 2.59 -16.47 8.82
CA GLY A 202 1.62 -15.63 8.13
C GLY A 202 2.08 -15.19 6.73
N GLY A 203 1.17 -14.60 5.96
CA GLY A 203 1.42 -14.19 4.59
C GLY A 203 2.45 -13.07 4.51
N ILE A 204 3.38 -13.14 3.56
CA ILE A 204 4.39 -12.10 3.32
C ILE A 204 3.76 -10.97 2.50
N VAL A 205 3.65 -9.79 3.11
CA VAL A 205 2.97 -8.63 2.53
C VAL A 205 3.97 -7.61 1.98
N THR A 206 5.10 -7.45 2.67
CA THR A 206 6.18 -6.51 2.31
C THR A 206 7.55 -7.16 2.50
N MET A 207 8.55 -6.66 1.79
CA MET A 207 9.92 -7.18 1.84
C MET A 207 10.90 -6.10 1.41
N VAL A 208 12.09 -6.10 2.02
CA VAL A 208 13.20 -5.18 1.69
C VAL A 208 14.54 -5.86 1.95
N SER A 209 15.50 -5.60 1.06
CA SER A 209 16.93 -5.86 1.28
C SER A 209 17.55 -4.69 2.04
N PHE A 210 18.06 -4.93 3.25
CA PHE A 210 18.70 -3.89 4.05
C PHE A 210 19.84 -4.47 4.88
N ASN A 211 21.00 -3.79 4.86
CA ASN A 211 22.17 -4.15 5.66
C ASN A 211 22.62 -5.62 5.50
N GLY A 212 22.57 -6.16 4.28
CA GLY A 212 22.97 -7.54 4.00
C GLY A 212 21.95 -8.61 4.44
N HIS A 213 20.76 -8.20 4.87
CA HIS A 213 19.67 -9.09 5.27
C HIS A 213 18.41 -8.84 4.45
N ILE A 214 17.57 -9.87 4.34
CA ILE A 214 16.20 -9.72 3.87
C ILE A 214 15.31 -9.54 5.10
N TYR A 215 14.52 -8.46 5.10
CA TYR A 215 13.44 -8.25 6.06
C TYR A 215 12.11 -8.54 5.37
N VAL A 216 11.25 -9.34 6.01
CA VAL A 216 9.89 -9.63 5.56
C VAL A 216 8.88 -9.14 6.59
N GLY A 217 7.85 -8.45 6.13
CA GLY A 217 6.67 -8.10 6.91
C GLY A 217 5.58 -9.15 6.68
N THR A 218 5.14 -9.81 7.75
CA THR A 218 4.09 -10.83 7.69
C THR A 218 2.85 -10.45 8.49
N ALA A 219 1.70 -11.02 8.11
CA ALA A 219 0.40 -10.76 8.73
C ALA A 219 -0.21 -12.02 9.37
N PRO A 220 0.34 -12.52 10.50
CA PRO A 220 -0.30 -13.57 11.28
C PRO A 220 -1.47 -13.00 12.12
N VAL A 221 -2.23 -13.89 12.75
CA VAL A 221 -3.25 -13.51 13.74
C VAL A 221 -2.57 -12.90 14.98
N GLY A 222 -3.11 -11.78 15.49
CA GLY A 222 -2.61 -11.10 16.70
C GLY A 222 -1.71 -9.89 16.46
N GLY A 223 -1.59 -9.46 15.20
CA GLY A 223 -0.81 -8.29 14.78
C GLY A 223 0.37 -8.67 13.89
N PHE A 224 0.82 -7.74 13.05
CA PHE A 224 1.90 -7.96 12.11
C PHE A 224 3.20 -8.37 12.82
N GLU A 225 4.05 -9.03 12.06
CA GLU A 225 5.41 -9.33 12.45
C GLU A 225 6.40 -8.83 11.40
N VAL A 226 7.63 -8.56 11.84
CA VAL A 226 8.77 -8.35 10.95
C VAL A 226 9.84 -9.36 11.33
N TRP A 227 10.30 -10.09 10.34
CA TRP A 227 11.38 -11.07 10.46
C TRP A 227 12.54 -10.65 9.60
N ARG A 228 13.77 -10.96 10.02
CA ARG A 228 14.94 -10.84 9.17
C ARG A 228 15.75 -12.11 9.10
N THR A 229 16.50 -12.29 8.03
CA THR A 229 17.48 -13.37 7.95
C THR A 229 18.59 -13.17 8.99
N GLU A 230 19.10 -14.26 9.57
CA GLU A 230 20.32 -14.25 10.38
C GLU A 230 21.57 -14.29 9.49
N GLY A 231 21.49 -15.03 8.38
CA GLY A 231 22.52 -15.08 7.34
C GLY A 231 22.27 -14.12 6.18
N LEU A 232 23.14 -14.21 5.17
CA LEU A 232 23.06 -13.46 3.91
C LEU A 232 21.94 -13.96 2.98
N GLU A 233 21.41 -15.15 3.20
CA GLU A 233 20.30 -15.70 2.43
C GLU A 233 19.28 -16.34 3.37
N PRO A 234 17.99 -16.38 2.97
CA PRO A 234 16.97 -17.15 3.68
C PRO A 234 17.33 -18.62 3.83
N GLN A 235 17.24 -19.13 5.06
CA GLN A 235 17.38 -20.54 5.36
C GLN A 235 16.39 -20.96 6.45
N LYS A 236 16.05 -22.25 6.47
CA LYS A 236 15.23 -22.84 7.52
C LYS A 236 15.87 -22.58 8.89
N ASP A 237 15.06 -22.15 9.86
CA ASP A 237 15.47 -21.85 11.23
C ASP A 237 16.53 -20.75 11.36
N GLY A 238 16.79 -19.99 10.28
CA GLY A 238 17.78 -18.91 10.23
C GLY A 238 17.15 -17.53 10.20
N TRP A 239 16.07 -17.32 10.93
CA TRP A 239 15.37 -16.04 11.03
C TRP A 239 15.31 -15.51 12.45
N LYS A 240 15.37 -14.19 12.58
CA LYS A 240 15.17 -13.46 13.82
C LYS A 240 13.87 -12.65 13.73
N LEU A 241 13.00 -12.80 14.74
CA LEU A 241 11.83 -11.95 14.93
C LEU A 241 12.28 -10.56 15.42
N VAL A 242 11.93 -9.51 14.68
CA VAL A 242 12.35 -8.12 14.91
C VAL A 242 11.23 -7.28 15.49
N VAL A 243 10.01 -7.45 14.99
CA VAL A 243 8.80 -6.81 15.54
C VAL A 243 7.73 -7.88 15.69
N ASP A 244 7.04 -7.90 16.84
CA ASP A 244 5.95 -8.85 17.10
C ASP A 244 4.67 -8.16 17.58
N LYS A 245 3.54 -8.86 17.43
CA LYS A 245 2.23 -8.50 17.98
C LYS A 245 1.79 -7.08 17.61
N GLY A 246 2.02 -6.68 16.36
CA GLY A 246 1.61 -5.38 15.84
C GLY A 246 2.30 -4.18 16.50
N ALA A 247 3.50 -4.37 17.06
CA ALA A 247 4.23 -3.35 17.82
C ALA A 247 3.40 -2.76 18.99
N GLY A 248 2.70 -3.63 19.72
CA GLY A 248 1.93 -3.28 20.91
C GLY A 248 0.47 -2.90 20.65
N ASP A 249 0.01 -2.94 19.40
CA ASP A 249 -1.40 -2.83 19.03
C ASP A 249 -1.77 -3.99 18.09
N GLY A 250 -2.59 -4.93 18.57
CA GLY A 250 -2.97 -6.13 17.83
C GLY A 250 -3.81 -5.84 16.59
N LEU A 251 -4.38 -4.62 16.48
CA LEU A 251 -5.06 -4.16 15.29
C LEU A 251 -4.10 -3.57 14.22
N ASN A 252 -2.80 -3.46 14.50
CA ASN A 252 -1.83 -3.34 13.42
C ASN A 252 -1.63 -4.73 12.82
N GLU A 253 -2.52 -5.16 11.94
CA GLU A 253 -2.54 -6.54 11.44
C GLU A 253 -1.67 -6.74 10.20
N VAL A 254 -1.59 -5.72 9.35
CA VAL A 254 -0.96 -5.84 8.03
C VAL A 254 0.19 -4.82 7.90
N PRO A 255 1.45 -5.26 7.66
CA PRO A 255 2.57 -4.37 7.40
C PRO A 255 2.59 -4.01 5.92
N LEU A 256 1.72 -3.08 5.51
CA LEU A 256 1.30 -2.87 4.12
C LEU A 256 2.34 -2.16 3.26
N SER A 257 3.27 -1.41 3.87
CA SER A 257 4.42 -0.79 3.21
C SER A 257 5.68 -0.93 4.06
N MET A 258 6.83 -1.06 3.39
CA MET A 258 8.14 -1.04 4.03
C MET A 258 9.09 -0.21 3.17
N GLY A 259 9.83 0.72 3.78
CA GLY A 259 10.77 1.59 3.08
C GLY A 259 12.02 1.84 3.92
N VAL A 260 13.16 2.04 3.26
CA VAL A 260 14.43 2.38 3.91
C VAL A 260 14.69 3.86 3.77
N PHE A 261 15.08 4.50 4.87
CA PHE A 261 15.53 5.89 4.83
C PHE A 261 16.52 6.15 5.96
N LYS A 262 17.64 6.82 5.64
CA LYS A 262 18.68 7.20 6.60
C LYS A 262 19.02 6.07 7.58
N ASP A 263 19.35 4.90 7.03
CA ASP A 263 19.77 3.71 7.79
C ASP A 263 18.74 3.11 8.74
N HIS A 264 17.46 3.38 8.51
CA HIS A 264 16.35 2.78 9.22
C HIS A 264 15.36 2.17 8.25
N ILE A 265 14.69 1.12 8.72
CA ILE A 265 13.51 0.57 8.05
C ILE A 265 12.27 1.22 8.69
N TYR A 266 11.31 1.57 7.85
CA TYR A 266 10.01 2.07 8.25
C TYR A 266 8.93 1.10 7.78
N VAL A 267 8.00 0.77 8.66
CA VAL A 267 6.90 -0.16 8.42
C VAL A 267 5.59 0.58 8.63
N GLY A 268 4.82 0.73 7.55
CA GLY A 268 3.50 1.31 7.56
C GLY A 268 2.44 0.23 7.75
N THR A 269 1.52 0.43 8.69
CA THR A 269 0.51 -0.59 9.05
C THR A 269 -0.84 -0.34 8.36
N ALA A 270 -1.71 -1.33 8.47
CA ALA A 270 -3.09 -1.30 8.01
C ALA A 270 -3.96 -2.36 8.73
N ILE A 271 -5.27 -2.18 8.62
CA ILE A 271 -6.31 -3.21 8.77
C ILE A 271 -7.01 -3.33 7.43
N ALA A 272 -7.25 -4.52 6.88
CA ALA A 272 -7.88 -4.64 5.57
C ALA A 272 -9.25 -3.92 5.50
N PHE A 273 -9.44 -3.10 4.48
CA PHE A 273 -10.60 -2.21 4.29
C PHE A 273 -10.99 -1.39 5.53
N ALA A 274 -10.00 -1.01 6.33
CA ALA A 274 -10.13 -0.33 7.63
C ALA A 274 -10.85 -1.13 8.73
N ILE A 275 -11.64 -2.16 8.43
CA ILE A 275 -12.50 -2.86 9.40
C ILE A 275 -12.44 -4.40 9.33
N SER A 276 -11.82 -4.99 8.31
CA SER A 276 -11.77 -6.43 8.10
C SER A 276 -10.50 -7.01 8.72
N SER A 277 -10.67 -7.94 9.67
CA SER A 277 -9.54 -8.57 10.35
C SER A 277 -9.00 -9.78 9.59
N VAL A 278 -7.69 -10.02 9.75
CA VAL A 278 -7.05 -11.30 9.39
C VAL A 278 -7.38 -12.43 10.38
N ASP A 279 -7.91 -12.09 11.57
CA ASP A 279 -8.37 -13.06 12.56
C ASP A 279 -9.73 -13.64 12.14
N PRO A 280 -9.80 -14.95 11.81
CA PRO A 280 -11.05 -15.57 11.36
C PRO A 280 -12.14 -15.58 12.45
N SER A 281 -11.77 -15.43 13.73
CA SER A 281 -12.71 -15.33 14.84
C SER A 281 -13.34 -13.92 14.96
N ARG A 282 -12.73 -12.90 14.34
CA ARG A 282 -13.12 -11.49 14.44
C ARG A 282 -13.22 -10.81 13.08
N LYS A 283 -14.08 -11.31 12.20
CA LYS A 283 -14.17 -10.80 10.81
C LYS A 283 -14.30 -9.27 10.69
N ILE A 284 -14.98 -8.60 11.62
CA ILE A 284 -15.13 -7.15 11.67
C ILE A 284 -14.57 -6.61 12.99
N VAL A 285 -13.71 -5.61 12.90
CA VAL A 285 -13.06 -4.91 14.02
C VAL A 285 -13.31 -3.40 13.93
N PRO A 286 -13.14 -2.63 15.02
CA PRO A 286 -13.18 -1.17 14.96
C PRO A 286 -12.19 -0.61 13.94
N PRO A 287 -12.53 0.49 13.24
CA PRO A 287 -11.58 1.15 12.37
C PRO A 287 -10.40 1.68 13.17
N LYS A 288 -9.20 1.48 12.62
CA LYS A 288 -7.96 2.01 13.16
C LYS A 288 -7.14 2.61 12.01
N PRO A 289 -6.69 3.86 12.15
CA PRO A 289 -5.74 4.43 11.20
C PRO A 289 -4.39 3.74 11.30
N PHE A 290 -3.57 3.93 10.27
CA PHE A 290 -2.23 3.34 10.26
C PHE A 290 -1.35 3.88 11.40
N ASP A 291 -0.40 3.03 11.80
CA ASP A 291 0.78 3.41 12.55
C ASP A 291 2.01 3.34 11.63
N LEU A 292 3.06 4.06 12.01
CA LEU A 292 4.38 4.00 11.37
C LEU A 292 5.41 3.57 12.41
N ILE A 293 6.08 2.44 12.17
CA ILE A 293 7.09 1.87 13.04
C ILE A 293 8.45 2.02 12.38
N ARG A 294 9.42 2.57 13.10
CA ARG A 294 10.82 2.65 12.67
C ARG A 294 11.62 1.56 13.36
N ILE A 295 12.49 0.88 12.62
CA ILE A 295 13.42 -0.15 13.07
C ILE A 295 14.84 0.33 12.76
N ASN A 296 15.74 0.29 13.75
CA ASN A 296 17.15 0.64 13.57
C ASN A 296 18.01 -0.59 13.21
N ARG A 297 19.31 -0.35 12.94
CA ARG A 297 20.28 -1.40 12.58
C ARG A 297 20.49 -2.48 13.66
N HIS A 298 20.09 -2.22 14.91
CA HIS A 298 20.18 -3.18 16.02
C HIS A 298 18.88 -3.95 16.24
N ASP A 299 17.93 -3.85 15.31
CA ASP A 299 16.59 -4.43 15.38
C ASP A 299 15.71 -3.83 16.50
N GLU A 300 16.06 -2.66 17.04
CA GLU A 300 15.22 -1.96 18.00
C GLU A 300 14.18 -1.13 17.25
N TRP A 301 12.93 -1.20 17.71
CA TRP A 301 11.82 -0.50 17.06
C TRP A 301 11.16 0.56 17.95
N LYS A 302 10.62 1.60 17.30
CA LYS A 302 9.83 2.66 17.91
C LYS A 302 8.65 3.05 17.03
N VAL A 303 7.53 3.38 17.64
CA VAL A 303 6.37 3.98 16.98
C VAL A 303 6.67 5.47 16.74
N ILE A 304 6.57 5.91 15.49
CA ILE A 304 6.78 7.31 15.08
C ILE A 304 5.43 8.01 14.91
N VAL A 305 4.51 7.35 14.21
CA VAL A 305 3.10 7.74 14.05
C VAL A 305 2.27 6.65 14.72
N GLY A 306 1.53 6.99 15.77
CA GLY A 306 0.73 6.03 16.51
C GLY A 306 0.54 6.41 17.98
N GLY A 307 -0.69 6.26 18.46
CA GLY A 307 -1.07 6.63 19.82
C GLY A 307 -1.15 5.45 20.79
N GLU A 308 -1.99 5.63 21.81
CA GLU A 308 -2.43 4.53 22.68
C GLU A 308 -3.07 3.43 21.82
N PRO A 309 -2.74 2.16 22.09
CA PRO A 309 -3.24 1.07 21.27
C PRO A 309 -4.74 0.89 21.43
N VAL A 310 -5.41 0.52 20.33
CA VAL A 310 -6.83 0.16 20.31
C VAL A 310 -7.02 -1.26 20.85
N LEU A 311 -6.17 -2.20 20.45
CA LEU A 311 -6.11 -3.54 21.02
C LEU A 311 -4.73 -3.75 21.65
N PRO A 312 -4.53 -3.44 22.93
CA PRO A 312 -3.22 -3.54 23.57
C PRO A 312 -2.65 -4.97 23.50
N THR A 313 -1.40 -5.09 23.08
CA THR A 313 -0.62 -6.34 23.13
C THR A 313 0.66 -6.14 23.95
N ASN A 314 1.32 -7.26 24.29
CA ASN A 314 2.60 -7.26 25.01
C ASN A 314 3.70 -7.89 24.14
N PRO A 315 4.35 -7.12 23.25
CA PRO A 315 5.44 -7.60 22.41
C PRO A 315 6.61 -8.12 23.25
N VAL A 316 7.32 -9.13 22.77
CA VAL A 316 8.56 -9.62 23.39
C VAL A 316 9.80 -8.98 22.76
N THR A 317 9.67 -8.43 21.55
CA THR A 317 10.77 -7.79 20.80
C THR A 317 11.03 -6.34 21.20
N GLY A 318 10.15 -5.74 22.00
CA GLY A 318 10.27 -4.34 22.41
C GLY A 318 9.06 -3.85 23.20
N LYS A 319 9.02 -2.54 23.46
CA LYS A 319 7.92 -1.90 24.20
C LYS A 319 7.37 -0.74 23.39
N ARG A 320 6.05 -0.74 23.19
CA ARG A 320 5.36 0.35 22.49
C ARG A 320 5.53 1.69 23.22
N ASN A 321 6.09 2.67 22.52
CA ASN A 321 6.07 4.08 22.91
C ASN A 321 4.87 4.79 22.27
N LYS A 322 4.57 6.01 22.75
CA LYS A 322 3.70 6.95 22.02
C LYS A 322 4.54 7.62 20.93
N GLY A 323 4.04 7.63 19.70
CA GLY A 323 4.64 8.37 18.59
C GLY A 323 4.51 9.89 18.77
N LYS A 324 5.27 10.64 17.96
CA LYS A 324 5.15 12.11 17.91
C LYS A 324 3.81 12.54 17.33
N TYR A 325 3.31 11.76 16.37
CA TYR A 325 2.01 11.94 15.74
C TYR A 325 1.06 10.83 16.20
N VAL A 326 -0.24 11.13 16.25
CA VAL A 326 -1.26 10.09 16.47
C VAL A 326 -1.46 9.26 15.20
N SER A 327 -2.07 8.08 15.32
CA SER A 327 -2.35 7.21 14.17
C SER A 327 -3.06 7.96 13.04
N GLY A 328 -2.68 7.68 11.79
CA GLY A 328 -3.25 8.34 10.61
C GLY A 328 -3.01 9.85 10.52
N PHE A 329 -2.02 10.38 11.25
CA PHE A 329 -1.78 11.82 11.43
C PHE A 329 -2.96 12.61 12.01
N GLY A 330 -3.92 11.92 12.64
CA GLY A 330 -5.11 12.54 13.21
C GLY A 330 -6.38 12.31 12.40
N ASP A 331 -6.25 11.74 11.20
CA ASP A 331 -7.40 11.33 10.41
C ASP A 331 -7.76 9.86 10.65
N ILE A 332 -9.04 9.63 10.95
CA ILE A 332 -9.62 8.31 11.09
C ILE A 332 -9.76 7.58 9.74
N SER A 333 -9.91 8.32 8.65
CA SER A 333 -10.06 7.76 7.30
C SER A 333 -8.73 7.27 6.72
N ASN A 334 -7.59 7.72 7.24
CA ASN A 334 -6.25 7.25 6.87
C ASN A 334 -5.99 5.81 7.36
N GLY A 335 -6.70 4.85 6.78
CA GLY A 335 -6.67 3.45 7.18
C GLY A 335 -5.31 2.80 6.91
N TYR A 336 -4.60 3.21 5.86
CA TYR A 336 -3.32 2.61 5.47
C TYR A 336 -2.19 3.62 5.34
N CYS A 337 -0.99 3.20 5.73
CA CYS A 337 0.24 3.71 5.16
C CYS A 337 0.58 2.86 3.94
N TRP A 338 0.27 3.37 2.75
CA TRP A 338 0.27 2.57 1.53
C TRP A 338 1.61 2.55 0.81
N GLN A 339 2.39 3.63 0.91
CA GLN A 339 3.69 3.78 0.27
C GLN A 339 4.68 4.50 1.17
N LEU A 340 5.93 4.03 1.12
CA LEU A 340 7.08 4.59 1.82
C LEU A 340 8.28 4.52 0.87
N ILE A 341 8.75 5.66 0.38
CA ILE A 341 9.86 5.69 -0.57
C ILE A 341 10.78 6.88 -0.32
N GLN A 342 12.08 6.66 -0.52
CA GLN A 342 13.05 7.75 -0.57
C GLN A 342 13.10 8.34 -1.98
N PHE A 343 13.15 9.66 -2.08
CA PHE A 343 13.48 10.38 -3.31
C PHE A 343 14.37 11.58 -2.97
N GLY A 344 15.59 11.59 -3.52
CA GLY A 344 16.65 12.49 -3.07
C GLY A 344 16.96 12.30 -1.58
N ASN A 345 17.07 13.40 -0.84
CA ASN A 345 17.29 13.40 0.62
C ASN A 345 15.99 13.40 1.44
N ARG A 346 14.85 13.15 0.79
CA ARG A 346 13.52 13.19 1.42
C ARG A 346 12.85 11.82 1.40
N PHE A 347 12.02 11.57 2.40
CA PHE A 347 11.26 10.35 2.57
C PHE A 347 9.78 10.65 2.49
N TYR A 348 9.09 9.99 1.57
CA TYR A 348 7.70 10.23 1.27
C TYR A 348 6.82 9.10 1.81
N LEU A 349 5.68 9.50 2.37
CA LEU A 349 4.64 8.61 2.88
C LEU A 349 3.34 8.93 2.17
N GLY A 350 2.69 7.92 1.59
CA GLY A 350 1.38 8.04 0.96
C GLY A 350 0.33 7.20 1.68
N THR A 351 -0.89 7.73 1.82
CA THR A 351 -1.96 7.07 2.56
C THR A 351 -3.03 6.44 1.66
N TRP A 352 -3.91 5.65 2.29
CA TRP A 352 -5.24 5.35 1.79
C TRP A 352 -6.27 5.97 2.71
N ASP A 353 -7.10 6.82 2.13
CA ASP A 353 -8.25 7.44 2.74
C ASP A 353 -9.52 6.69 2.29
N TRP A 354 -10.38 6.28 3.23
CA TRP A 354 -11.63 5.59 2.89
C TRP A 354 -12.90 6.43 3.02
N SER A 355 -12.77 7.72 3.37
CA SER A 355 -13.90 8.64 3.63
C SER A 355 -14.84 8.75 2.42
N VAL A 356 -14.29 8.81 1.20
CA VAL A 356 -15.08 8.94 -0.03
C VAL A 356 -15.95 7.70 -0.34
N LEU A 357 -15.66 6.56 0.31
CA LEU A 357 -16.47 5.35 0.17
C LEU A 357 -17.74 5.38 1.04
N LEU A 358 -17.79 6.23 2.08
CA LEU A 358 -18.91 6.28 3.01
C LEU A 358 -20.24 6.66 2.34
N PRO A 359 -20.34 7.76 1.56
CA PRO A 359 -21.60 8.13 0.93
C PRO A 359 -22.21 7.03 0.04
N PRO A 360 -21.48 6.39 -0.90
CA PRO A 360 -22.07 5.32 -1.72
C PRO A 360 -22.43 4.08 -0.89
N PHE A 361 -21.67 3.76 0.17
CA PHE A 361 -21.99 2.64 1.05
C PHE A 361 -23.28 2.88 1.84
N ILE A 362 -23.43 4.07 2.42
CA ILE A 362 -24.65 4.48 3.14
C ILE A 362 -25.85 4.47 2.20
N SER A 363 -25.70 5.03 0.99
CA SER A 363 -26.77 5.04 -0.01
C SER A 363 -27.21 3.62 -0.38
N SER A 364 -26.27 2.72 -0.63
CA SER A 364 -26.57 1.32 -0.95
C SER A 364 -27.34 0.63 0.18
N LEU A 365 -26.87 0.76 1.44
CA LEU A 365 -27.56 0.18 2.60
C LEU A 365 -28.99 0.75 2.79
N ALA A 366 -29.20 2.03 2.51
CA ALA A 366 -30.52 2.67 2.62
C ALA A 366 -31.51 2.20 1.54
N THR A 367 -31.03 1.76 0.37
CA THR A 367 -31.89 1.23 -0.71
C THR A 367 -32.34 -0.21 -0.48
N ILE A 368 -31.71 -0.92 0.47
CA ILE A 368 -32.16 -2.24 0.87
C ILE A 368 -33.49 -2.08 1.63
N ASN A 369 -34.53 -2.79 1.18
CA ASN A 369 -35.85 -2.84 1.79
C ASN A 369 -35.78 -2.79 3.33
N LYS A 370 -36.65 -2.01 3.99
CA LYS A 370 -36.69 -1.78 5.46
C LYS A 370 -36.64 -3.04 6.35
N GLY A 371 -36.70 -4.25 5.80
CA GLY A 371 -36.56 -5.53 6.48
C GLY A 371 -35.14 -6.09 6.63
N VAL A 372 -34.11 -5.56 5.93
CA VAL A 372 -32.69 -5.98 6.10
C VAL A 372 -31.92 -5.00 6.98
N LEU A 373 -32.31 -3.73 7.02
CA LEU A 373 -31.75 -2.77 7.98
C LEU A 373 -31.83 -3.32 9.43
N PRO A 374 -32.94 -3.94 9.89
CA PRO A 374 -33.03 -4.58 11.20
C PRO A 374 -32.20 -5.86 11.38
N SER A 375 -31.55 -6.42 10.35
CA SER A 375 -30.63 -7.57 10.49
C SER A 375 -29.15 -7.14 10.52
N VAL A 376 -28.82 -5.97 9.96
CA VAL A 376 -27.45 -5.42 9.93
C VAL A 376 -27.22 -4.40 11.05
N LEU A 377 -28.22 -3.55 11.36
CA LEU A 377 -28.13 -2.53 12.42
C LEU A 377 -27.96 -3.09 13.84
N PRO A 378 -28.59 -4.21 14.26
CA PRO A 378 -28.37 -4.76 15.59
C PRO A 378 -26.91 -5.16 15.81
N SER A 379 -26.17 -5.57 14.78
CA SER A 379 -24.76 -5.90 14.93
C SER A 379 -23.93 -4.69 15.39
N PHE A 380 -24.28 -3.48 14.94
CA PHE A 380 -23.58 -2.23 15.26
C PHE A 380 -24.20 -1.40 16.41
N LEU A 381 -25.49 -1.61 16.72
CA LEU A 381 -26.22 -0.84 17.75
C LEU A 381 -26.79 -1.68 18.90
N ASN A 382 -26.60 -3.00 18.92
CA ASN A 382 -26.98 -3.83 20.06
C ASN A 382 -26.15 -3.42 21.28
N PRO A 383 -26.79 -3.02 22.41
CA PRO A 383 -26.08 -2.65 23.63
C PRO A 383 -25.10 -3.73 24.11
N ALA A 384 -25.41 -5.01 23.92
CA ALA A 384 -24.51 -6.11 24.26
C ALA A 384 -23.25 -6.14 23.38
N ASN A 385 -23.37 -5.80 22.09
CA ASN A 385 -22.22 -5.70 21.17
C ASN A 385 -21.37 -4.48 21.51
N ILE A 386 -21.99 -3.35 21.85
CA ILE A 386 -21.28 -2.14 22.30
C ILE A 386 -20.52 -2.43 23.62
N ILE A 387 -21.16 -3.13 24.57
CA ILE A 387 -20.53 -3.54 25.84
C ILE A 387 -19.35 -4.48 25.59
N ASN A 388 -19.50 -5.46 24.69
CA ASN A 388 -18.39 -6.36 24.32
C ASN A 388 -17.27 -5.58 23.63
N LEU A 389 -17.61 -4.62 22.76
CA LEU A 389 -16.63 -3.78 22.06
C LEU A 389 -15.80 -2.94 23.03
N VAL A 390 -16.42 -2.31 24.04
CA VAL A 390 -15.66 -1.52 25.05
C VAL A 390 -14.90 -2.39 26.05
N ARG A 391 -15.26 -3.67 26.20
CA ARG A 391 -14.51 -4.64 27.02
C ARG A 391 -13.27 -5.15 26.29
N GLU A 392 -13.39 -5.34 24.98
CA GLU A 392 -12.34 -5.93 24.15
C GLU A 392 -11.37 -4.87 23.61
N TYR A 393 -11.87 -3.68 23.26
CA TYR A 393 -11.10 -2.62 22.64
C TYR A 393 -11.05 -1.36 23.52
N ASN A 394 -9.89 -0.73 23.53
CA ASN A 394 -9.73 0.63 24.02
C ASN A 394 -10.27 1.62 22.98
N LEU A 395 -11.53 2.04 23.13
CA LEU A 395 -12.16 2.98 22.20
C LEU A 395 -11.78 4.45 22.44
N LYS A 396 -11.02 4.77 23.49
CA LYS A 396 -10.63 6.16 23.80
C LYS A 396 -9.87 6.84 22.64
N PRO A 397 -8.88 6.21 21.98
CA PRO A 397 -8.16 6.80 20.87
C PRO A 397 -9.11 7.10 19.71
N LEU A 398 -10.01 6.16 19.38
CA LEU A 398 -11.00 6.31 18.33
C LEU A 398 -11.96 7.47 18.60
N LEU A 399 -12.49 7.58 19.83
CA LEU A 399 -13.37 8.67 20.23
C LEU A 399 -12.67 10.03 20.19
N LYS A 400 -11.36 10.08 20.48
CA LYS A 400 -10.57 11.30 20.37
C LYS A 400 -10.41 11.74 18.92
N LEU A 401 -10.10 10.80 18.02
CA LEU A 401 -10.02 11.05 16.57
C LEU A 401 -11.35 11.55 16.04
N LEU A 402 -12.46 10.84 16.31
CA LEU A 402 -13.80 11.26 15.86
C LEU A 402 -14.20 12.66 16.32
N LYS A 403 -13.76 13.11 17.51
CA LYS A 403 -14.01 14.49 17.97
C LYS A 403 -13.19 15.52 17.20
N GLY A 404 -11.95 15.19 16.82
CA GLY A 404 -11.08 16.04 16.01
C GLY A 404 -11.51 16.09 14.55
N SER A 405 -11.80 14.94 13.94
CA SER A 405 -12.14 14.82 12.51
C SER A 405 -13.47 15.48 12.15
N LYS A 406 -14.40 15.69 13.10
CA LYS A 406 -15.71 16.31 12.82
C LYS A 406 -15.65 17.69 12.17
N ARG A 407 -14.55 18.43 12.34
CA ARG A 407 -14.41 19.78 11.79
C ARG A 407 -13.96 19.77 10.32
N ASP A 408 -13.17 18.77 9.92
CA ASP A 408 -12.46 18.77 8.62
C ASP A 408 -12.83 17.57 7.71
N PHE A 409 -13.70 16.65 8.18
CA PHE A 409 -13.99 15.36 7.51
C PHE A 409 -14.48 15.47 6.05
N TYR A 410 -15.12 16.58 5.67
CA TYR A 410 -15.57 16.82 4.29
C TYR A 410 -14.75 17.88 3.57
N GLU A 411 -13.83 18.55 4.26
CA GLU A 411 -13.00 19.62 3.71
C GLU A 411 -11.75 19.06 3.03
N ASN A 412 -11.24 17.91 3.49
CA ASN A 412 -10.04 17.25 3.01
C ASN A 412 -10.35 15.77 2.67
N LEU A 413 -10.79 15.51 1.43
CA LEU A 413 -11.05 14.16 0.92
C LEU A 413 -9.97 13.77 -0.08
N GLY A 414 -9.63 12.48 -0.12
CA GLY A 414 -8.56 11.97 -0.96
C GLY A 414 -7.40 11.45 -0.10
N PHE A 415 -6.38 10.87 -0.72
CA PHE A 415 -5.20 10.47 0.02
C PHE A 415 -4.47 11.68 0.58
N ASP A 416 -3.70 11.41 1.63
CA ASP A 416 -2.69 12.30 2.14
C ASP A 416 -1.31 11.87 1.65
N MET A 417 -0.43 12.86 1.48
CA MET A 417 0.99 12.65 1.25
C MET A 417 1.77 13.48 2.25
N TYR A 418 2.75 12.85 2.90
CA TYR A 418 3.66 13.49 3.84
C TYR A 418 5.10 13.32 3.38
N VAL A 419 5.96 14.24 3.78
CA VAL A 419 7.39 14.20 3.52
C VAL A 419 8.17 14.40 4.81
N SER A 420 9.31 13.73 4.92
CA SER A 420 10.25 13.87 6.03
C SER A 420 11.67 13.97 5.54
N GLU A 421 12.46 14.85 6.16
CA GLU A 421 13.89 14.97 5.88
C GLU A 421 14.72 14.10 6.82
N ASN A 422 14.20 13.70 7.98
CA ASN A 422 14.93 12.93 8.98
C ASN A 422 14.24 11.62 9.37
N GLY A 423 13.07 11.35 8.81
CA GLY A 423 12.23 10.19 9.10
C GLY A 423 11.61 10.21 10.50
N GLU A 424 11.60 11.34 11.19
CA GLU A 424 10.95 11.53 12.50
C GLU A 424 9.93 12.67 12.46
N ASN A 425 10.27 13.78 11.80
CA ASN A 425 9.42 14.95 11.61
C ASN A 425 8.79 14.91 10.22
N TRP A 426 7.47 14.99 10.16
CA TRP A 426 6.70 14.88 8.93
C TRP A 426 5.94 16.18 8.67
N LYS A 427 6.01 16.66 7.43
CA LYS A 427 5.26 17.79 6.89
C LYS A 427 4.25 17.26 5.86
N ALA A 428 3.06 17.86 5.81
CA ALA A 428 2.07 17.51 4.79
C ALA A 428 2.47 18.11 3.43
N VAL A 429 2.31 17.31 2.37
CA VAL A 429 2.49 17.71 0.96
C VAL A 429 1.12 17.88 0.30
N THR A 430 0.14 17.04 0.59
CA THR A 430 -1.26 17.23 0.18
C THR A 430 -2.12 16.44 1.15
N LEU A 431 -3.33 16.94 1.40
CA LEU A 431 -4.35 16.31 2.24
C LEU A 431 -5.67 16.13 1.47
N ASP A 432 -5.63 16.27 0.13
CA ASP A 432 -6.81 16.42 -0.72
C ASP A 432 -6.70 15.62 -2.04
N GLY A 433 -5.89 14.55 -2.04
CA GLY A 433 -5.69 13.70 -3.21
C GLY A 433 -5.15 14.44 -4.44
N LEU A 434 -4.30 15.46 -4.21
CA LEU A 434 -3.81 16.41 -5.23
C LEU A 434 -4.95 17.21 -5.90
N GLY A 435 -5.96 17.60 -5.11
CA GLY A 435 -7.13 18.35 -5.56
C GLY A 435 -8.22 17.52 -6.24
N ASN A 436 -8.09 16.18 -6.28
CA ASN A 436 -9.16 15.29 -6.70
C ASN A 436 -9.59 14.39 -5.53
N PRO A 437 -10.77 14.61 -4.92
CA PRO A 437 -11.21 13.86 -3.75
C PRO A 437 -11.46 12.37 -4.00
N TYR A 438 -11.60 11.97 -5.28
CA TYR A 438 -11.74 10.56 -5.64
C TYR A 438 -10.41 9.82 -5.75
N ASN A 439 -9.28 10.53 -5.78
CA ASN A 439 -7.98 9.94 -5.55
C ASN A 439 -7.83 9.63 -4.05
N TYR A 440 -8.56 8.63 -3.60
CA TYR A 440 -8.57 8.19 -2.20
C TYR A 440 -7.29 7.44 -1.78
N GLY A 441 -6.33 7.29 -2.70
CA GLY A 441 -5.17 6.43 -2.53
C GLY A 441 -3.94 6.89 -3.26
N LEU A 442 -2.83 7.08 -2.54
CA LEU A 442 -1.51 7.15 -3.15
C LEU A 442 -0.98 5.73 -3.26
N ARG A 443 -1.14 5.13 -4.45
CA ARG A 443 -0.96 3.69 -4.62
C ARG A 443 0.48 3.31 -4.86
N ASN A 444 1.23 4.08 -5.64
CA ASN A 444 2.60 3.75 -5.97
C ASN A 444 3.45 5.01 -6.12
N LEU A 445 4.72 4.93 -5.75
CA LEU A 445 5.72 5.95 -6.01
C LEU A 445 6.93 5.30 -6.69
N LEU A 446 7.39 5.90 -7.78
CA LEU A 446 8.55 5.45 -8.54
C LEU A 446 9.56 6.60 -8.65
N PRO A 447 10.62 6.58 -7.83
CA PRO A 447 11.84 7.34 -8.08
C PRO A 447 12.46 6.83 -9.38
N SER A 448 12.56 7.67 -10.40
CA SER A 448 13.14 7.31 -11.70
C SER A 448 14.58 7.79 -11.81
N GLU A 449 15.39 7.05 -12.57
CA GLU A 449 16.76 7.38 -12.95
C GLU A 449 16.89 8.74 -13.64
N ASP A 450 15.82 9.29 -14.22
CA ASP A 450 15.81 10.61 -14.84
C ASP A 450 15.67 11.78 -13.84
N GLY A 451 15.72 11.49 -12.54
CA GLY A 451 15.63 12.48 -11.47
C GLY A 451 14.22 12.99 -11.25
N LYS A 452 13.19 12.21 -11.60
CA LYS A 452 11.78 12.52 -11.32
C LYS A 452 11.17 11.50 -10.35
N LEU A 453 10.14 11.93 -9.66
CA LEU A 453 9.27 11.09 -8.84
C LEU A 453 7.92 10.97 -9.53
N TYR A 454 7.57 9.75 -9.94
CA TYR A 454 6.26 9.44 -10.48
C TYR A 454 5.34 8.91 -9.38
N LEU A 455 4.06 9.31 -9.41
CA LEU A 455 3.05 8.95 -8.44
C LEU A 455 1.85 8.36 -9.16
N GLY A 456 1.46 7.14 -8.78
CA GLY A 456 0.24 6.49 -9.27
C GLY A 456 -0.86 6.49 -8.20
N THR A 457 -2.08 6.86 -8.58
CA THR A 457 -3.22 6.90 -7.66
C THR A 457 -4.06 5.63 -7.70
N ALA A 458 -4.92 5.46 -6.70
CA ALA A 458 -6.09 4.64 -6.78
C ALA A 458 -7.33 5.55 -6.78
N ASN A 459 -8.29 5.28 -7.66
CA ASN A 459 -9.52 6.04 -7.83
C ASN A 459 -10.59 5.13 -8.49
N PRO A 460 -11.52 4.57 -7.70
CA PRO A 460 -12.55 3.64 -8.18
C PRO A 460 -13.74 4.32 -8.87
N PHE A 461 -13.79 5.66 -8.86
CA PHE A 461 -14.89 6.43 -9.42
C PHE A 461 -14.64 6.86 -10.86
N GLN A 462 -13.39 7.22 -11.16
CA GLN A 462 -13.01 7.85 -12.43
C GLN A 462 -11.87 7.12 -13.14
N GLY A 463 -11.18 6.19 -12.47
CA GLY A 463 -9.92 5.61 -12.96
C GLY A 463 -8.71 6.29 -12.33
N CYS A 464 -7.60 5.56 -12.24
CA CYS A 464 -6.35 6.04 -11.64
C CYS A 464 -5.70 7.16 -12.46
N GLU A 465 -4.82 7.90 -11.79
CA GLU A 465 -4.05 9.00 -12.36
C GLU A 465 -2.56 8.74 -12.14
N VAL A 466 -1.74 9.33 -13.00
CA VAL A 466 -0.29 9.38 -12.83
C VAL A 466 0.15 10.84 -12.84
N TRP A 467 1.02 11.16 -11.88
CA TRP A 467 1.59 12.48 -11.65
C TRP A 467 3.12 12.38 -11.65
N VAL A 468 3.79 13.49 -11.92
CA VAL A 468 5.25 13.57 -11.90
C VAL A 468 5.72 14.83 -11.19
N LYS A 469 6.81 14.73 -10.41
CA LYS A 469 7.54 15.86 -9.81
C LYS A 469 9.01 15.76 -10.19
N GLY A 470 9.61 16.87 -10.64
CA GLY A 470 11.05 16.94 -10.93
C GLY A 470 11.91 17.30 -9.71
N THR A 471 13.21 17.07 -9.81
CA THR A 471 14.22 17.43 -8.80
C THR A 471 14.44 18.94 -8.65
N LYS A 472 14.35 19.75 -9.71
CA LYS A 472 14.51 21.22 -9.58
C LYS A 472 13.49 21.85 -8.63
N HIS A 473 12.22 21.46 -8.76
CA HIS A 473 11.18 21.89 -7.82
C HIS A 473 11.36 21.30 -6.41
N ALA A 474 12.19 20.26 -6.25
CA ALA A 474 12.50 19.73 -4.93
C ALA A 474 13.58 20.54 -4.19
N GLU A 475 14.45 21.22 -4.92
CA GLU A 475 15.48 22.14 -4.42
C GLU A 475 14.91 23.56 -4.27
N ASP A 476 14.01 24.01 -5.17
CA ASP A 476 13.30 25.30 -5.05
C ASP A 476 12.40 25.35 -3.79
N ASP A 477 11.76 24.22 -3.42
CA ASP A 477 11.05 24.09 -2.13
C ASP A 477 12.00 24.41 -0.95
N MET A 478 13.29 24.08 -1.09
CA MET A 478 14.32 24.25 -0.05
C MET A 478 14.76 25.71 0.08
N GLU A 479 14.94 26.42 -1.04
CA GLU A 479 15.30 27.85 -1.03
C GLU A 479 14.13 28.71 -0.51
N SER A 480 12.89 28.40 -0.90
CA SER A 480 11.71 29.12 -0.41
C SER A 480 11.42 28.89 1.08
N GLU A 481 11.72 27.70 1.62
CA GLU A 481 11.59 27.42 3.06
C GLU A 481 12.69 28.12 3.88
N ILE A 482 13.91 28.25 3.36
CA ILE A 482 14.99 29.02 4.02
C ILE A 482 14.66 30.52 4.06
N GLU A 483 14.07 31.08 3.01
CA GLU A 483 13.65 32.49 3.02
C GLU A 483 12.53 32.78 4.03
N LEU A 484 11.57 31.85 4.19
CA LEU A 484 10.48 32.00 5.18
C LEU A 484 10.95 31.86 6.64
N ASP A 485 11.88 30.95 6.92
CA ASP A 485 12.45 30.79 8.28
C ASP A 485 13.40 31.95 8.65
N VAL A 486 13.96 32.69 7.68
CA VAL A 486 14.78 33.88 7.93
C VAL A 486 13.93 35.13 8.17
N GLU A 487 12.72 35.23 7.60
CA GLU A 487 11.83 36.38 7.83
C GLU A 487 11.06 36.31 9.18
N GLU A 488 10.94 35.15 9.84
CA GLU A 488 10.25 35.04 11.15
C GLU A 488 11.12 35.44 12.37
N ASP A 489 12.44 35.63 12.22
CA ASP A 489 13.36 35.91 13.34
C ASP A 489 13.78 37.40 13.47
N ASP A 490 13.38 38.30 12.58
CA ASP A 490 13.86 39.70 12.56
C ASP A 490 12.90 40.76 13.17
N ASP A 491 11.74 40.38 13.73
CA ASP A 491 10.71 41.33 14.18
C ASP A 491 10.49 41.39 15.71
N LYS A 492 11.58 41.28 16.49
CA LYS A 492 11.59 41.64 17.93
C LYS A 492 12.87 42.32 18.38
N GLU A 493 13.07 43.56 17.96
CA GLU A 493 13.76 44.56 18.81
C GLU A 493 13.56 45.97 18.25
N LYS A 494 12.70 46.76 18.93
CA LYS A 494 12.51 48.23 18.98
C LYS A 494 11.07 48.49 19.43
N ASP A 495 10.72 49.27 20.45
CA ASP A 495 11.38 50.41 21.09
C ASP A 495 10.96 50.51 22.59
N ASP A 496 11.79 51.24 23.32
CA ASP A 496 11.53 51.91 24.62
C ASP A 496 10.35 52.90 24.58
#